data_AF-A0A961BC84-F1
#
_entry.id   AF-A0A961BC84-F1
#
_cell.length_a   1.000
_cell.length_b   1.000
_cell.length_c   1.000
_cell.angle_alpha   90.00
_cell.angle_beta   90.00
_cell.angle_gamma   90.00
#
_symmetry.space_group_name_H-M   'P 1'
#
loop_
_entity.id
_entity.type
_entity.pdbx_description
1 polymer ?
#
loop_
_entity_poly.entity_id
_entity_poly.type
_entity_poly.pdbx_seq_one_letter_code
_entity_poly.pdbx_strand_id
1 'polypeptide(L)'
;MSPQTDPIRRPEPLLSELEATLDAMRARADRRRSWPTAESPGNHSSKVIYRSKRCWHTKRNCQIFEAVDFLAATVEHIPLKNQQAVRYFGLYSNKSL
;
A
#
# COMPACT_ATOMS: atom_id res chain seq x y z
N MET A 1 58.98 19.59 8.25
CA MET A 1 57.99 20.10 9.23
C MET A 1 56.62 19.85 8.63
N SER A 2 55.94 18.79 9.05
CA SER A 2 54.58 18.48 8.57
C SER A 2 53.56 19.23 9.42
N PRO A 3 52.48 19.80 8.83
CA PRO A 3 51.47 20.48 9.61
C PRO A 3 50.60 19.45 10.34
N GLN A 4 50.35 19.72 11.61
CA GLN A 4 49.52 18.90 12.48
C GLN A 4 48.06 19.29 12.24
N THR A 5 47.26 18.40 11.66
CA THR A 5 45.83 18.64 11.40
C THR A 5 45.06 18.57 12.72
N ASP A 6 44.42 19.67 13.11
CA ASP A 6 43.53 19.70 14.27
C ASP A 6 42.33 18.77 14.06
N PRO A 7 41.95 17.93 15.05
CA PRO A 7 40.76 17.11 14.94
C PRO A 7 39.53 18.01 14.96
N ILE A 8 38.78 17.97 13.85
CA ILE A 8 37.56 18.74 13.55
C ILE A 8 36.63 18.81 14.77
N ARG A 9 36.62 19.94 15.48
CA ARG A 9 35.58 20.27 16.48
C ARG A 9 34.30 20.60 15.71
N ARG A 10 33.32 19.71 15.73
CA ARG A 10 31.97 20.03 15.26
C ARG A 10 31.35 21.05 16.24
N PRO A 11 30.75 22.15 15.78
CA PRO A 11 30.04 23.06 16.67
C PRO A 11 28.80 22.35 17.23
N GLU A 12 28.59 22.45 18.55
CA GLU A 12 27.36 22.02 19.19
C GLU A 12 26.20 22.91 18.72
N PRO A 13 25.09 22.34 18.22
CA PRO A 13 23.97 23.13 17.71
C PRO A 13 23.30 23.91 18.85
N LEU A 14 22.88 25.13 18.56
CA LEU A 14 22.09 25.94 19.51
C LEU A 14 20.73 25.28 19.74
N LEU A 15 20.16 25.41 20.95
CA LEU A 15 18.87 24.79 21.32
C LEU A 15 17.74 25.07 20.30
N SER A 16 17.72 26.27 19.72
CA SER A 16 16.74 26.68 18.70
C SER A 16 16.86 25.90 17.38
N GLU A 17 18.08 25.48 17.01
CA GLU A 17 18.31 24.68 15.80
C GLU A 17 17.87 23.22 16.02
N LEU A 18 18.03 22.72 17.25
CA LEU A 18 17.57 21.39 17.63
C LEU A 18 16.03 21.33 17.66
N GLU A 19 15.38 22.38 18.16
CA GLU A 19 13.92 22.50 18.15
C GLU A 19 13.38 22.60 16.72
N ALA A 20 13.98 23.43 15.86
CA ALA A 20 13.58 23.54 14.46
C ALA A 20 13.76 22.22 13.68
N THR A 21 14.82 21.46 13.98
CA THR A 21 15.02 20.13 13.38
C THR A 21 14.04 19.10 13.91
N LEU A 22 13.68 19.16 15.20
CA LEU A 22 12.65 18.29 15.78
C LEU A 22 11.26 18.58 15.21
N ASP A 23 10.93 19.84 15.00
CA ASP A 23 9.66 20.25 14.38
C ASP A 23 9.62 19.92 12.89
N ALA A 24 10.74 20.05 12.17
CA ALA A 24 10.87 19.55 10.80
C ALA A 24 10.72 18.02 10.72
N MET A 25 11.26 17.29 11.71
CA MET A 25 11.10 15.84 11.84
C MET A 25 9.64 15.45 12.13
N ARG A 26 8.95 16.18 13.02
CA ARG A 26 7.51 16.00 13.31
C ARG A 26 6.64 16.29 12.08
N ALA A 27 6.86 17.40 11.39
CA ALA A 27 6.15 17.75 10.16
C ALA A 27 6.40 16.73 9.02
N ARG A 28 7.58 16.10 8.99
CA ARG A 28 7.89 14.99 8.07
C ARG A 28 7.20 13.69 8.48
N ALA A 29 7.01 13.44 9.77
CA ALA A 29 6.29 12.29 10.29
C ALA A 29 4.76 12.40 10.08
N ASP A 30 4.19 13.60 10.19
CA ASP A 30 2.75 13.85 9.97
C ASP A 30 2.33 13.60 8.52
N ARG A 31 3.25 13.83 7.56
CA ARG A 31 3.08 13.47 6.15
C ARG A 31 2.99 11.95 5.88
N ARG A 32 3.42 11.12 6.83
CA ARG A 32 3.35 9.64 6.72
C ARG A 32 2.27 9.02 7.62
N ARG A 33 1.78 9.75 8.63
CA ARG A 33 0.79 9.26 9.60
C ARG A 33 -0.64 9.69 9.28
N SER A 34 -0.83 10.72 8.46
CA SER A 34 -2.13 10.98 7.85
C SER A 34 -2.31 10.06 6.64
N TRP A 35 -3.03 8.96 6.84
CA TRP A 35 -3.81 8.42 5.72
C TRP A 35 -4.66 9.59 5.19
N PRO A 36 -4.77 9.83 3.88
CA PRO A 36 -5.74 10.81 3.42
C PRO A 36 -7.10 10.27 3.81
N THR A 37 -7.66 10.76 4.92
CA THR A 37 -9.07 10.62 5.21
C THR A 37 -9.75 11.36 4.07
N ALA A 38 -10.24 10.57 3.12
CA ALA A 38 -10.80 11.00 1.85
C ALA A 38 -12.17 11.65 2.09
N GLU A 39 -12.17 12.80 2.73
CA GLU A 39 -13.33 13.68 2.81
C GLU A 39 -13.14 14.73 1.72
N SER A 40 -13.17 14.29 0.45
CA SER A 40 -13.13 15.20 -0.70
C SER A 40 -14.54 15.72 -0.95
N PRO A 41 -14.80 17.03 -0.84
CA PRO A 41 -16.15 17.55 -0.99
C PRO A 41 -16.54 17.50 -2.47
N GLY A 42 -17.56 16.68 -2.77
CA GLY A 42 -18.36 16.79 -3.98
C GLY A 42 -17.76 16.19 -5.25
N ASN A 43 -17.74 14.85 -5.34
CA ASN A 43 -18.18 14.02 -6.48
C ASN A 43 -17.58 12.61 -6.30
N HIS A 44 -18.43 11.59 -6.23
CA HIS A 44 -18.16 10.25 -5.68
C HIS A 44 -17.35 9.31 -6.58
N SER A 45 -16.33 9.79 -7.31
CA SER A 45 -15.48 8.91 -8.14
C SER A 45 -14.22 8.47 -7.37
N SER A 46 -14.41 7.71 -6.31
CA SER A 46 -13.30 7.07 -5.60
C SER A 46 -12.72 5.96 -6.49
N LYS A 47 -11.44 6.09 -6.86
CA LYS A 47 -10.73 5.09 -7.67
C LYS A 47 -9.98 4.10 -6.78
N VAL A 48 -10.12 2.81 -7.10
CA VAL A 48 -9.47 1.70 -6.39
C VAL A 48 -8.31 1.18 -7.24
N ILE A 49 -7.12 1.07 -6.64
CA ILE A 49 -5.95 0.45 -7.29
C ILE A 49 -5.84 -0.99 -6.79
N TYR A 50 -6.13 -1.95 -7.66
CA TYR A 50 -5.97 -3.37 -7.38
C TYR A 50 -4.63 -3.88 -7.91
N ARG A 51 -3.90 -4.64 -7.09
CA ARG A 51 -2.60 -5.25 -7.44
C ARG A 51 -2.70 -6.77 -7.36
N SER A 52 -2.24 -7.47 -8.38
CA SER A 52 -2.28 -8.93 -8.47
C SER A 52 -0.89 -9.51 -8.79
N LYS A 53 -0.80 -10.84 -8.92
CA LYS A 53 0.40 -11.44 -9.51
C LYS A 53 0.46 -11.06 -11.00
N ARG A 54 1.67 -10.94 -11.54
CA ARG A 54 1.86 -10.58 -12.96
C ARG A 54 1.12 -11.58 -13.84
N CYS A 55 0.17 -11.09 -14.63
CA CYS A 55 -0.48 -11.91 -15.65
C CYS A 55 0.49 -12.12 -16.81
N TRP A 56 0.74 -13.37 -17.22
CA TRP A 56 1.63 -13.70 -18.33
C TRP A 56 1.09 -13.22 -19.68
N HIS A 57 -0.24 -13.27 -19.88
CA HIS A 57 -0.89 -12.87 -21.13
C HIS A 57 -0.86 -11.35 -21.34
N THR A 58 -1.28 -10.59 -20.34
CA THR A 58 -1.41 -9.13 -20.46
C THR A 58 -0.13 -8.40 -20.04
N LYS A 59 0.82 -9.08 -19.39
CA LYS A 59 2.05 -8.55 -18.78
C LYS A 59 1.84 -7.41 -17.77
N ARG A 60 0.60 -7.19 -17.31
CA ARG A 60 0.20 -6.18 -16.33
C ARG A 60 0.06 -6.80 -14.93
N ASN A 61 0.23 -5.97 -13.89
CA ASN A 61 0.14 -6.34 -12.47
C ASN A 61 -0.90 -5.50 -11.71
N CYS A 62 -1.29 -4.35 -12.27
CA CYS A 62 -2.17 -3.40 -11.60
C CYS A 62 -3.35 -3.07 -12.51
N GLN A 63 -4.53 -2.92 -11.90
CA GLN A 63 -5.72 -2.39 -12.57
C GLN A 63 -6.37 -1.34 -11.69
N ILE A 64 -6.80 -0.24 -12.32
CA ILE A 64 -7.51 0.86 -11.68
C ILE A 64 -8.99 0.66 -11.99
N PHE A 65 -9.81 0.67 -10.96
CA PHE A 65 -11.25 0.53 -11.04
C PHE A 65 -11.94 1.77 -10.47
N GLU A 66 -13.15 2.06 -10.94
CA GLU A 66 -14.08 2.87 -10.16
C GLU A 66 -14.59 2.03 -8.97
N ALA A 67 -14.90 2.67 -7.84
CA ALA A 67 -15.26 1.95 -6.62
C ALA A 67 -16.45 0.99 -6.80
N VAL A 68 -17.46 1.39 -7.58
CA VAL A 68 -18.66 0.57 -7.80
C VAL A 68 -18.36 -0.64 -8.67
N ASP A 69 -17.60 -0.45 -9.75
CA ASP A 69 -17.20 -1.54 -10.65
C ASP A 69 -16.32 -2.57 -9.93
N PHE A 70 -15.45 -2.10 -9.03
CA PHE A 70 -14.63 -3.00 -8.20
C PHE A 70 -15.50 -3.91 -7.32
N LEU A 71 -16.53 -3.35 -6.68
CA LEU A 71 -17.45 -4.13 -5.83
C LEU A 71 -18.21 -5.17 -6.67
N ALA A 72 -18.73 -4.77 -7.83
CA ALA A 72 -19.44 -5.68 -8.74
C ALA A 72 -18.55 -6.85 -9.16
N ALA A 73 -17.35 -6.57 -9.67
CA ALA A 73 -16.39 -7.60 -10.09
C ALA A 73 -15.96 -8.53 -8.94
N THR A 74 -15.84 -7.99 -7.72
CA THR A 74 -15.46 -8.78 -6.54
C THR A 74 -16.58 -9.75 -6.16
N VAL A 75 -17.84 -9.29 -6.18
CA VAL A 75 -19.00 -10.12 -5.86
C VAL A 75 -19.23 -11.20 -6.92
N GLU A 76 -19.03 -10.89 -8.20
CA GLU A 76 -19.15 -11.87 -9.29
C GLU A 76 -18.17 -13.05 -9.18
N HIS A 77 -16.98 -12.83 -8.60
CA HIS A 77 -16.03 -13.91 -8.36
C HIS A 77 -16.45 -14.83 -7.19
N ILE A 78 -17.39 -14.41 -6.34
CA ILE A 78 -17.87 -15.23 -5.24
C ILE A 78 -18.83 -16.29 -5.79
N PRO A 79 -18.54 -17.59 -5.61
CA PRO A 79 -19.45 -18.64 -6.07
C PRO A 79 -20.78 -18.59 -5.32
N LEU A 80 -21.86 -19.00 -5.98
CA LEU A 80 -23.20 -19.06 -5.39
C LEU A 80 -23.22 -19.98 -4.16
N LYS A 81 -24.13 -19.68 -3.23
CA LYS A 81 -24.33 -20.49 -2.02
C LYS A 81 -24.59 -21.96 -2.41
N ASN A 82 -23.85 -22.87 -1.79
CA ASN A 82 -23.81 -24.33 -2.08
C ASN A 82 -23.03 -24.76 -3.33
N GLN A 83 -22.33 -23.86 -4.01
CA GLN A 83 -21.34 -24.22 -5.02
C GLN A 83 -19.94 -24.26 -4.39
N GLN A 84 -19.32 -25.43 -4.39
CA GLN A 84 -17.95 -25.60 -3.89
C GLN A 84 -16.97 -24.93 -4.85
N ALA A 85 -16.29 -23.86 -4.40
CA ALA A 85 -15.20 -23.20 -5.16
C ALA A 85 -14.03 -24.16 -5.42
N VAL A 86 -13.86 -25.14 -4.52
CA VAL A 86 -12.81 -26.14 -4.54
C VAL A 86 -13.43 -27.44 -5.05
N ARG A 87 -13.16 -27.76 -6.32
CA ARG A 87 -13.32 -29.13 -6.79
C ARG A 87 -12.24 -29.98 -6.10
N TYR A 88 -12.63 -30.74 -5.08
CA TYR A 88 -11.78 -31.78 -4.50
C TYR A 88 -11.58 -32.90 -5.52
N PHE A 89 -10.70 -32.70 -6.50
CA PHE A 89 -10.10 -33.82 -7.21
C PHE A 89 -8.93 -34.33 -6.38
N GLY A 90 -9.24 -35.00 -5.27
CA GLY A 90 -8.31 -35.99 -4.74
C GLY A 90 -8.18 -37.13 -5.74
N LEU A 91 -7.02 -37.79 -5.78
CA LEU A 91 -6.74 -38.96 -6.64
C LEU A 91 -7.77 -40.11 -6.50
N TYR A 92 -8.61 -40.06 -5.47
CA TYR A 92 -9.70 -40.99 -5.19
C TYR A 92 -11.00 -40.23 -4.89
N SER A 93 -11.64 -39.60 -5.89
CA SER A 93 -13.02 -39.12 -5.69
C SER A 93 -13.97 -40.31 -5.89
N ASN A 94 -14.45 -40.90 -4.81
CA ASN A 94 -15.38 -42.01 -4.85
C ASN A 94 -16.78 -41.48 -5.19
N LYS A 95 -17.32 -41.87 -6.35
CA LYS A 95 -18.76 -41.77 -6.65
C LYS A 95 -19.20 -43.02 -7.40
N SER A 96 -19.52 -44.07 -6.66
CA SER A 96 -20.54 -45.03 -7.05
C SER A 96 -21.77 -44.76 -6.20
N LEU A 97 -22.83 -44.24 -6.84
CA LEU A 97 -24.25 -44.59 -6.70
C LEU A 97 -25.07 -43.63 -7.55
#